data_AF-A0A8S3YWK8-F1
#
_entry.id   AF-A0A8S3YWK8-F1
#
_cell.length_a   1.000
_cell.length_b   1.000
_cell.length_c   1.000
_cell.angle_alpha   90.00
_cell.angle_beta   90.00
_cell.angle_gamma   90.00
#
_symmetry.space_group_name_H-M   'P 1'
#
loop_
_entity.id
_entity.type
_entity.pdbx_description
1 polymer ?
#
loop_
_entity_poly.entity_id
_entity_poly.type
_entity_poly.pdbx_seq_one_letter_code
_entity_poly.pdbx_strand_id
1 'polypeptide(L)'
;ALCYAELGAMIPRSGGSYTYLRMGLGNIMAFMYVFQAVFVQGPSSMVIVLLTFAKYTITLLPVCGYPVYLEKCITAAALGT
;
A
#
# COMPACT_ATOMS: atom_id res chain seq x y z
N ALA A 1 -17.60 3.82 -4.71
CA ALA A 1 -17.36 5.06 -5.48
C ALA A 1 -18.46 6.09 -5.24
N LEU A 2 -19.74 5.79 -5.52
CA LEU A 2 -20.88 6.70 -5.32
C LEU A 2 -20.96 7.29 -3.89
N CYS A 3 -20.96 6.45 -2.85
CA CYS A 3 -20.98 6.97 -1.47
C CYS A 3 -19.75 7.83 -1.11
N TYR A 4 -18.60 7.60 -1.74
CA TYR A 4 -17.39 8.42 -1.54
C TYR A 4 -17.49 9.77 -2.27
N ALA A 5 -18.19 9.80 -3.40
CA ALA A 5 -18.47 11.03 -4.15
C ALA A 5 -19.47 11.91 -3.39
N GLU A 6 -20.54 11.34 -2.86
CA GLU A 6 -21.51 12.04 -2.01
C GLU A 6 -20.83 12.63 -0.75
N LEU A 7 -20.02 11.82 -0.07
CA LEU A 7 -19.29 12.26 1.12
C LEU A 7 -18.26 13.36 0.82
N GLY A 8 -17.62 13.30 -0.36
CA GLY A 8 -16.69 14.33 -0.83
C GLY A 8 -17.35 15.62 -1.30
N ALA A 9 -18.59 15.54 -1.78
CA ALA A 9 -19.42 16.72 -2.03
C ALA A 9 -19.90 17.36 -0.71
N MET A 10 -20.21 16.54 0.31
CA MET A 10 -20.72 17.01 1.60
C MET A 10 -19.66 17.67 2.49
N ILE A 11 -18.39 17.25 2.37
CA ILE A 11 -17.28 17.76 3.19
C ILE A 11 -16.15 18.26 2.27
N PRO A 12 -16.14 19.57 1.90
CA PRO A 12 -15.12 20.16 1.03
C PRO A 12 -13.84 20.46 1.82
N ARG A 13 -13.23 19.43 2.41
CA ARG A 13 -11.98 19.54 3.18
C ARG A 13 -10.94 18.62 2.58
N SER A 14 -9.77 19.18 2.28
CA SER A 14 -8.63 18.42 1.77
C SER A 14 -8.15 17.41 2.83
N GLY A 15 -8.06 16.14 2.46
CA GLY A 15 -7.67 15.03 3.36
C GLY A 15 -8.37 13.69 3.08
N GLY A 16 -9.34 13.66 2.16
CA GLY A 16 -9.95 12.43 1.65
C GLY A 16 -10.54 11.54 2.76
N SER A 17 -10.27 10.24 2.67
CA SER A 17 -10.75 9.18 3.59
C SER A 17 -10.50 9.50 5.06
N TYR A 18 -9.33 10.08 5.36
CA TYR A 18 -8.95 10.43 6.72
C TYR A 18 -9.85 11.50 7.34
N THR A 19 -10.25 12.50 6.55
CA THR A 19 -11.13 13.57 7.04
C THR A 19 -12.50 13.03 7.42
N TYR A 20 -13.02 12.06 6.66
CA TYR A 20 -14.30 11.40 6.97
C TYR A 20 -14.22 10.59 8.25
N LEU A 21 -13.16 9.79 8.42
CA LEU A 21 -12.94 9.01 9.64
C LEU A 21 -12.75 9.92 10.86
N ARG A 22 -12.03 11.04 10.70
CA ARG A 22 -11.81 12.00 11.79
C ARG A 22 -13.10 12.67 12.26
N MET A 23 -14.05 12.91 11.34
CA MET A 23 -15.31 13.56 11.65
C MET A 23 -16.34 12.60 12.26
N GLY A 24 -16.37 11.33 11.83
CA GLY A 24 -17.34 10.32 12.32
C GLY A 24 -16.86 9.48 13.52
N LEU A 25 -15.57 9.12 13.57
CA LEU A 25 -15.01 8.15 14.53
C LEU A 25 -14.00 8.78 15.51
N GLY A 26 -13.77 10.09 15.40
CA GLY A 26 -12.85 10.82 16.26
C GLY A 26 -11.39 10.71 15.86
N ASN A 27 -10.53 11.40 16.62
CA ASN A 27 -9.15 11.67 16.20
C ASN A 27 -8.22 10.44 16.29
N ILE A 28 -8.44 9.54 17.27
CA ILE A 28 -7.60 8.35 17.50
C ILE A 28 -7.77 7.32 16.37
N MET A 29 -9.02 7.04 15.99
CA MET A 29 -9.32 6.07 14.92
C MET A 29 -8.81 6.56 13.56
N ALA A 30 -8.94 7.87 13.30
CA ALA A 30 -8.39 8.49 12.11
C ALA A 30 -6.86 8.39 12.07
N PHE A 31 -6.19 8.60 13.20
CA PHE A 31 -4.73 8.46 13.31
C PHE A 31 -4.28 7.02 13.04
N MET A 32 -4.91 6.01 13.65
CA MET A 32 -4.57 4.61 13.40
C MET A 32 -4.75 4.22 11.92
N TYR A 33 -5.78 4.73 11.25
CA TYR A 33 -6.00 4.47 9.83
C TYR A 33 -4.87 5.03 8.96
N VAL A 34 -4.50 6.29 9.15
CA VAL A 34 -3.40 6.90 8.38
C VAL A 34 -2.06 6.28 8.74
N PHE A 35 -1.85 5.95 10.01
CA PHE A 35 -0.67 5.23 10.47
C PHE A 35 -0.52 3.89 9.74
N GLN A 36 -1.56 3.06 9.72
CA GLN A 36 -1.54 1.80 8.96
C GLN A 36 -1.34 2.04 7.46
N ALA A 37 -2.01 3.03 6.88
CA ALA A 37 -1.88 3.35 5.46
C ALA A 37 -0.42 3.69 5.10
N VAL A 38 0.23 4.52 5.91
CA VAL A 38 1.63 4.91 5.68
C VAL A 38 2.58 3.73 5.90
N PHE A 39 2.43 3.00 6.99
CA PHE A 39 3.34 1.90 7.34
C PHE A 39 3.15 0.64 6.49
N VAL A 40 1.96 0.40 5.95
CA VAL A 40 1.65 -0.86 5.23
C VAL A 40 1.38 -0.63 3.75
N GLN A 41 0.54 0.33 3.39
CA GLN A 41 0.16 0.53 1.97
C GLN A 41 1.30 1.15 1.15
N GLY A 42 2.10 2.04 1.76
CA GLY A 42 3.31 2.58 1.15
C GLY A 42 4.26 1.48 0.67
N PRO A 43 4.86 0.69 1.58
CA PRO A 43 5.85 -0.32 1.19
C PRO A 43 5.26 -1.48 0.39
N SER A 44 4.01 -1.90 0.66
CA SER A 44 3.40 -3.01 -0.09
C SER A 44 3.29 -2.75 -1.59
N SER A 45 2.95 -1.52 -1.98
CA SER A 45 2.88 -1.14 -3.40
C SER A 45 4.23 -1.31 -4.10
N MET A 46 5.33 -0.93 -3.43
CA MET A 46 6.69 -1.06 -3.97
C MET A 46 7.12 -2.53 -4.10
N VAL A 47 6.80 -3.36 -3.11
CA VAL A 47 7.08 -4.82 -3.14
C VAL A 47 6.41 -5.49 -4.32
N ILE A 48 5.13 -5.20 -4.53
CA ILE A 48 4.35 -5.84 -5.59
C ILE A 48 4.97 -5.52 -6.96
N VAL A 49 5.35 -4.26 -7.20
CA VAL A 49 6.00 -3.86 -8.45
C VAL A 49 7.34 -4.57 -8.62
N LEU A 50 8.17 -4.64 -7.58
CA LEU A 50 9.51 -5.26 -7.66
C LEU A 50 9.41 -6.79 -7.89
N LEU A 51 8.49 -7.46 -7.21
CA LEU A 51 8.23 -8.89 -7.42
C LEU A 51 7.72 -9.16 -8.83
N THR A 52 6.81 -8.32 -9.33
CA THR A 52 6.28 -8.45 -10.68
C THR A 52 7.40 -8.28 -11.71
N PHE A 53 8.25 -7.26 -11.55
CA PHE A 53 9.42 -7.04 -12.40
C PHE A 53 10.39 -8.22 -12.38
N ALA A 54 10.71 -8.75 -11.19
CA ALA A 54 11.56 -9.93 -11.04
C ALA A 54 10.99 -11.15 -11.77
N LYS A 55 9.68 -11.41 -11.63
CA LYS A 55 9.00 -12.53 -12.30
C LYS A 55 9.02 -12.40 -13.82
N TYR A 56 8.76 -11.20 -14.36
CA TYR A 56 8.84 -10.97 -15.80
C TYR A 56 10.27 -11.11 -16.34
N THR A 57 11.26 -10.61 -15.60
CA THR A 57 12.68 -10.71 -15.99
C THR A 57 13.15 -12.17 -16.05
N ILE A 58 12.75 -12.99 -15.07
CA ILE A 58 13.08 -14.43 -15.03
C ILE A 58 12.33 -15.21 -16.14
N THR A 59 11.14 -14.78 -16.53
CA THR A 59 10.43 -15.43 -17.64
C THR A 59 11.13 -15.17 -18.99
N LEU A 60 11.78 -14.00 -19.13
CA LEU A 60 12.51 -13.61 -20.34
C LEU A 60 13.91 -14.21 -20.42
N LEU A 61 14.57 -14.46 -19.30
CA LEU A 61 15.85 -15.18 -19.24
C LEU A 61 15.60 -16.62 -18.75
N PRO A 62 15.76 -17.66 -19.59
CA PRO A 62 15.62 -19.06 -19.18
C PRO A 62 16.81 -19.49 -18.31
N VAL A 63 16.94 -18.90 -17.13
CA VAL A 63 17.95 -19.24 -16.13
C VAL A 63 17.25 -20.11 -15.09
N CYS A 64 17.54 -21.41 -15.16
CA CYS A 64 17.12 -22.42 -14.22
C CYS A 64 17.40 -21.99 -12.77
N GLY A 65 16.35 -21.90 -11.96
CA GLY A 65 16.46 -21.83 -10.51
C GLY A 65 15.91 -20.53 -9.93
N TYR A 66 14.65 -20.54 -9.53
CA TYR A 66 14.06 -19.51 -8.68
C TYR A 66 14.76 -19.53 -7.32
N PRO A 67 15.56 -18.51 -6.93
CA PRO A 67 16.07 -18.47 -5.58
C PRO A 67 14.90 -17.97 -4.73
N VAL A 68 14.28 -18.89 -3.97
CA VAL A 68 13.27 -18.56 -2.94
C VAL A 68 13.82 -17.50 -1.98
N TYR A 69 15.15 -17.43 -1.82
CA TYR A 69 15.86 -16.40 -1.08
C TYR A 69 15.66 -14.99 -1.65
N LEU A 70 15.56 -14.81 -2.96
CA LEU A 70 15.44 -13.48 -3.57
C LEU A 70 14.07 -12.85 -3.28
N GLU A 71 13.00 -13.65 -3.37
CA GLU A 71 11.66 -13.20 -2.95
C GLU A 71 11.63 -12.87 -1.45
N LYS A 72 12.31 -13.67 -0.63
CA LYS A 72 12.46 -13.43 0.81
C LYS A 72 13.31 -12.20 1.13
N CYS A 73 14.38 -11.93 0.37
CA CYS A 73 15.21 -10.75 0.52
C CYS A 73 14.46 -9.48 0.09
N ILE A 74 13.67 -9.55 -0.97
CA ILE A 74 12.85 -8.42 -1.43
C ILE A 74 11.76 -8.08 -0.40
N THR A 75 11.08 -9.10 0.14
CA THR A 75 10.09 -8.89 1.21
C THR A 75 10.73 -8.41 2.50
N ALA A 76 11.90 -8.95 2.88
CA ALA A 76 12.64 -8.48 4.06
C ALA A 76 13.17 -7.04 3.91
N ALA A 77 13.70 -6.68 2.75
CA ALA A 77 14.21 -5.35 2.48
C ALA A 77 13.10 -4.29 2.53
N ALA A 78 11.90 -4.61 2.02
CA ALA A 78 10.77 -3.69 2.03
C ALA A 78 10.01 -3.61 3.36
N LEU A 79 10.15 -4.61 4.24
CA LEU A 79 9.71 -4.52 5.63
C LEU A 79 10.71 -3.77 6.53
N GLY A 80 11.96 -3.65 6.08
CA GLY A 80 13.07 -3.05 6.83
C GLY A 80 13.40 -1.59 6.50
N THR A 81 12.70 -0.97 5.53
CA THR A 81 12.78 0.47 5.19
C THR A 81 11.58 1.23 5.71
#